data_AF-A0AAD8CM96-F1
#
_entry.id   AF-A0AAD8CM96-F1
#
_cell.length_a   1.000
_cell.length_b   1.000
_cell.length_c   1.000
_cell.angle_alpha   90.00
_cell.angle_beta   90.00
_cell.angle_gamma   90.00
#
_symmetry.space_group_name_H-M   'P 1'
#
loop_
_entity.id
_entity.type
_entity.pdbx_description
1 polymer ?
#
loop_
_entity_poly.entity_id
_entity_poly.type
_entity_poly.pdbx_seq_one_letter_code
_entity_poly.pdbx_strand_id
1 'polypeptide(L)'
;MKPRCDHSDHSIVSSESGRAEKQKELGERQTEIENLIEERLKELERLNQAVESLKLSAHKERAESKQVLSELIHSIERIRTEVGELIGAKEKAAVSRANKQREQLEQEIQELRKRKAEMEQLSETEDHIHLLQSFQSVCTLPAAQQLFDNIDNSFWTLREAVSRLKDHLEGFWKVELMKATIAVDVTLDPDTAHPELILTEDGKEARPGDKRQPLPDNRKRFDQPIFVLGRGGVQLRETLLGGGGGEEDKLEIWSHPSSQRKGVVIV
;
A
#
# COMPACT_ATOMS: atom_id res chain seq x y z
N MET A 1 -106.60 -0.17 -18.09
CA MET A 1 -105.76 1.00 -18.36
C MET A 1 -104.47 0.88 -17.57
N LYS A 2 -103.31 0.91 -18.26
CA LYS A 2 -101.95 1.19 -17.71
C LYS A 2 -101.80 2.72 -17.55
N PRO A 3 -100.86 3.29 -16.76
CA PRO A 3 -99.40 3.02 -16.79
C PRO A 3 -98.75 2.91 -15.38
N ARG A 4 -97.71 2.08 -15.12
CA ARG A 4 -96.26 2.18 -15.39
C ARG A 4 -95.63 3.56 -15.12
N CYS A 5 -94.89 3.66 -14.01
CA CYS A 5 -93.92 4.73 -13.78
C CYS A 5 -92.50 4.20 -14.03
N ASP A 6 -91.83 4.94 -14.89
CA ASP A 6 -90.49 4.75 -15.44
C ASP A 6 -89.39 4.79 -14.38
N HIS A 7 -88.37 3.96 -14.61
CA HIS A 7 -87.04 4.15 -14.07
C HIS A 7 -86.23 4.99 -15.07
N SER A 8 -86.45 6.31 -15.07
CA SER A 8 -85.76 7.25 -15.97
C SER A 8 -84.73 8.07 -15.21
N ASP A 9 -83.63 7.44 -14.82
CA ASP A 9 -82.45 8.21 -14.39
C ASP A 9 -81.12 7.57 -14.79
N HIS A 10 -81.12 6.95 -15.98
CA HIS A 10 -79.88 6.58 -16.65
C HIS A 10 -79.89 7.27 -18.02
N SER A 11 -79.03 8.28 -18.16
CA SER A 11 -78.65 8.80 -19.47
C SER A 11 -77.97 7.66 -20.23
N ILE A 12 -78.73 6.97 -21.08
CA ILE A 12 -78.20 5.95 -21.97
C ILE A 12 -77.47 6.69 -23.08
N VAL A 13 -76.17 6.91 -22.88
CA VAL A 13 -75.27 7.44 -23.89
C VAL A 13 -75.25 6.45 -25.07
N SER A 14 -75.47 6.93 -26.29
CA SER A 14 -75.39 6.09 -27.50
C SER A 14 -73.99 5.47 -27.60
N SER A 15 -73.91 4.20 -28.01
CA SER A 15 -72.66 3.48 -28.20
C SER A 15 -71.67 4.21 -29.13
N GLU A 16 -72.16 4.99 -30.08
CA GLU A 16 -71.33 5.79 -30.98
C GLU A 16 -70.63 6.96 -30.27
N SER A 17 -71.35 7.66 -29.37
CA SER A 17 -70.78 8.77 -28.58
C SER A 17 -69.74 8.27 -27.58
N GLY A 18 -70.04 7.17 -26.88
CA GLY A 18 -69.08 6.56 -25.95
C GLY A 18 -67.83 6.04 -26.66
N ARG A 19 -67.98 5.49 -27.88
CA ARG A 19 -66.84 5.08 -28.71
C ARG A 19 -66.00 6.28 -29.15
N ALA A 20 -66.62 7.38 -29.59
CA ALA A 20 -65.91 8.58 -30.03
C ALA A 20 -65.08 9.21 -28.91
N GLU A 21 -65.64 9.28 -27.69
CA GLU A 21 -64.92 9.78 -26.51
C GLU A 21 -63.71 8.88 -26.15
N LYS A 22 -63.91 7.56 -26.13
CA LYS A 22 -62.81 6.61 -25.88
C LYS A 22 -61.76 6.62 -26.98
N GLN A 23 -62.15 6.83 -28.23
CA GLN A 23 -61.22 6.98 -29.36
C GLN A 23 -60.35 8.24 -29.20
N LYS A 24 -60.94 9.34 -28.72
CA LYS A 24 -60.21 10.58 -28.44
C LYS A 24 -59.22 10.40 -27.27
N GLU A 25 -59.68 9.81 -26.17
CA GLU A 25 -58.83 9.51 -25.00
C GLU A 25 -57.66 8.59 -25.38
N LEU A 26 -57.90 7.58 -26.22
CA LEU A 26 -56.84 6.73 -26.76
C LEU A 26 -55.82 7.52 -27.60
N GLY A 27 -56.28 8.47 -28.42
CA GLY A 27 -55.39 9.35 -29.19
C GLY A 27 -54.51 10.22 -28.28
N GLU A 28 -55.09 10.83 -27.24
CA GLU A 28 -54.36 11.64 -26.26
C GLU A 28 -53.31 10.81 -25.49
N ARG A 29 -53.70 9.61 -25.05
CA ARG A 29 -52.77 8.65 -24.40
C ARG A 29 -51.66 8.19 -25.32
N GLN A 30 -51.96 7.97 -26.60
CA GLN A 30 -50.95 7.57 -27.58
C GLN A 30 -49.90 8.67 -27.75
N THR A 31 -50.31 9.93 -27.86
CA THR A 31 -49.38 11.08 -27.92
C THR A 31 -48.56 11.23 -26.62
N GLU A 32 -49.16 11.00 -25.45
CA GLU A 32 -48.44 11.02 -24.17
C GLU A 32 -47.33 9.95 -24.12
N ILE A 33 -47.64 8.73 -24.58
CA ILE A 33 -46.66 7.64 -24.67
C ILE A 33 -45.55 7.97 -25.68
N GLU A 34 -45.89 8.52 -26.84
CA GLU A 34 -44.90 8.93 -27.86
C GLU A 34 -43.91 9.97 -27.30
N ASN A 35 -44.40 10.97 -26.56
CA ASN A 35 -43.53 11.95 -25.88
C ASN A 35 -42.63 11.31 -24.84
N LEU A 36 -43.17 10.40 -24.00
CA LEU A 36 -42.38 9.71 -22.98
C LEU A 36 -41.30 8.82 -23.60
N ILE A 37 -41.59 8.17 -24.73
CA ILE A 37 -40.59 7.40 -25.48
C ILE A 37 -39.46 8.32 -25.95
N GLU A 38 -39.78 9.49 -26.52
CA GLU A 38 -38.76 10.45 -26.97
C GLU A 38 -37.88 10.94 -25.81
N GLU A 39 -38.47 11.25 -24.65
CA GLU A 39 -37.72 11.61 -23.44
C GLU A 39 -36.79 10.49 -22.98
N ARG A 40 -37.28 9.24 -22.94
CA ARG A 40 -36.48 8.08 -22.53
C ARG A 40 -35.35 7.78 -23.50
N LEU A 41 -35.56 7.98 -24.81
CA LEU A 41 -34.50 7.86 -25.81
C LEU A 41 -33.42 8.93 -25.62
N LYS A 42 -33.80 10.18 -25.33
CA LYS A 42 -32.84 11.25 -25.01
C LYS A 42 -32.03 10.93 -23.75
N GLU A 43 -32.68 10.37 -22.73
CA GLU A 43 -32.00 9.99 -21.49
C GLU A 43 -31.03 8.81 -21.70
N LEU A 44 -31.44 7.82 -22.49
CA LEU A 44 -30.57 6.70 -22.86
C LEU A 44 -29.31 7.17 -23.61
N GLU A 45 -29.47 8.13 -24.52
CA GLU A 45 -28.34 8.71 -25.26
C GLU A 45 -27.37 9.45 -24.32
N ARG A 46 -27.88 10.25 -23.38
CA ARG A 46 -27.04 10.91 -22.36
C ARG A 46 -26.29 9.90 -21.50
N LEU A 47 -26.97 8.82 -21.09
CA LEU A 47 -26.36 7.77 -20.29
C LEU A 47 -25.23 7.06 -21.06
N ASN A 48 -25.45 6.75 -22.34
CA ASN A 48 -24.42 6.14 -23.19
C ASN A 48 -23.18 7.04 -23.30
N GLN A 49 -23.38 8.35 -23.51
CA GLN A 49 -22.28 9.32 -23.55
C GLN A 49 -21.54 9.41 -22.21
N ALA A 50 -22.25 9.40 -21.09
CA ALA A 50 -21.65 9.38 -19.76
C ALA A 50 -20.81 8.12 -19.51
N VAL A 51 -21.31 6.95 -19.92
CA VAL A 51 -20.59 5.67 -19.81
C VAL A 51 -19.30 5.69 -20.64
N GLU A 52 -19.35 6.15 -21.89
CA GLU A 52 -18.15 6.24 -22.73
C GLU A 52 -17.13 7.25 -22.18
N SER A 53 -17.61 8.39 -21.67
CA SER A 53 -16.76 9.38 -20.99
C SER A 53 -16.05 8.79 -19.76
N LEU A 54 -16.78 8.04 -18.92
CA LEU A 54 -16.21 7.34 -17.77
C LEU A 54 -15.17 6.30 -18.18
N LYS A 55 -15.43 5.51 -19.22
CA LYS A 55 -14.45 4.55 -19.76
C LYS A 55 -13.18 5.27 -20.21
N LEU A 56 -13.31 6.33 -20.99
CA LEU A 56 -12.16 7.08 -21.50
C LEU A 56 -11.35 7.71 -20.34
N SER A 57 -12.05 8.29 -19.37
CA SER A 57 -11.43 8.86 -18.16
C SER A 57 -10.67 7.79 -17.37
N ALA A 58 -11.27 6.63 -17.11
CA ALA A 58 -10.61 5.54 -16.41
C ALA A 58 -9.39 4.99 -17.16
N HIS A 59 -9.46 4.92 -18.50
CA HIS A 59 -8.32 4.54 -19.33
C HIS A 59 -7.18 5.55 -19.26
N LYS A 60 -7.50 6.84 -19.30
CA LYS A 60 -6.53 7.93 -19.18
C LYS A 60 -5.85 7.92 -17.81
N GLU A 61 -6.61 7.88 -16.72
CA GLU A 61 -6.09 7.82 -15.34
C GLU A 61 -5.14 6.62 -15.16
N ARG A 62 -5.53 5.46 -15.71
CA ARG A 62 -4.68 4.26 -15.68
C ARG A 62 -3.37 4.46 -16.43
N ALA A 63 -3.38 5.15 -17.57
CA ALA A 63 -2.18 5.40 -18.36
C ALA A 63 -1.23 6.38 -17.64
N GLU A 64 -1.78 7.46 -17.10
CA GLU A 64 -1.03 8.47 -16.34
C GLU A 64 -0.43 7.86 -15.06
N SER A 65 -1.21 7.06 -14.33
CA SER A 65 -0.73 6.29 -13.16
C SER A 65 0.44 5.35 -13.53
N LYS A 66 0.35 4.63 -14.66
CA LYS A 66 1.43 3.76 -15.13
C LYS A 66 2.69 4.53 -15.47
N GLN A 67 2.56 5.73 -16.04
CA GLN A 67 3.69 6.59 -16.36
C GLN A 67 4.43 7.00 -15.10
N VAL A 68 3.73 7.53 -14.10
CA VAL A 68 4.33 7.95 -12.82
C VAL A 68 4.99 6.77 -12.10
N LEU A 69 4.34 5.60 -12.08
CA LEU A 69 4.94 4.38 -11.50
C LEU A 69 6.21 3.95 -12.24
N SER A 70 6.25 4.12 -13.56
CA SER A 70 7.46 3.83 -14.34
C SER A 70 8.59 4.78 -13.95
N GLU A 71 8.34 6.08 -13.81
CA GLU A 71 9.34 7.07 -13.36
C GLU A 71 9.87 6.74 -11.94
N LEU A 72 9.00 6.27 -11.05
CA LEU A 72 9.39 5.80 -9.72
C LEU A 72 10.31 4.58 -9.79
N ILE A 73 9.99 3.59 -10.63
CA ILE A 73 10.83 2.39 -10.83
C ILE A 73 12.23 2.80 -11.30
N HIS A 74 12.32 3.67 -12.31
CA HIS A 74 13.62 4.17 -12.80
C HIS A 74 14.41 4.89 -11.69
N SER A 75 13.73 5.65 -10.83
CA SER A 75 14.36 6.31 -9.67
C SER A 75 14.92 5.31 -8.67
N ILE A 76 14.20 4.23 -8.38
CA ILE A 76 14.65 3.15 -7.49
C ILE A 76 15.84 2.39 -8.10
N GLU A 77 15.83 2.14 -9.42
CA GLU A 77 16.95 1.51 -10.13
C GLU A 77 18.20 2.39 -10.08
N ARG A 78 18.07 3.71 -10.22
CA ARG A 78 19.19 4.65 -10.05
C ARG A 78 19.74 4.62 -8.62
N ILE A 79 18.88 4.58 -7.60
CA ILE A 79 19.33 4.45 -6.20
C ILE A 79 20.09 3.13 -6.01
N ARG A 80 19.62 2.04 -6.62
CA ARG A 80 20.31 0.74 -6.59
C ARG A 80 21.72 0.83 -7.19
N THR A 81 21.88 1.51 -8.33
CA THR A 81 23.21 1.68 -8.94
C THR A 81 24.13 2.54 -8.08
N GLU A 82 23.63 3.67 -7.57
CA GLU A 82 24.42 4.59 -6.71
C GLU A 82 24.89 3.91 -5.41
N VAL A 83 24.02 3.13 -4.76
CA VAL A 83 24.38 2.34 -3.57
C VAL A 83 25.48 1.32 -3.90
N GLY A 84 25.38 0.63 -5.04
CA GLY A 84 26.39 -0.31 -5.50
C GLY A 84 27.75 0.34 -5.77
N GLU A 85 27.75 1.50 -6.44
CA GLU A 85 28.97 2.27 -6.72
C GLU A 85 29.64 2.77 -5.44
N LEU A 86 28.87 3.29 -4.48
CA LEU A 86 29.39 3.72 -3.17
C LEU A 86 30.01 2.57 -2.39
N ILE A 87 29.37 1.40 -2.41
CA ILE A 87 29.89 0.19 -1.76
C ILE A 87 31.23 -0.21 -2.40
N GLY A 88 31.28 -0.29 -3.72
CA GLY A 88 32.50 -0.65 -4.45
C GLY A 88 33.64 0.36 -4.27
N ALA A 89 33.32 1.66 -4.23
CA ALA A 89 34.31 2.71 -3.96
C ALA A 89 34.91 2.60 -2.56
N LYS A 90 34.06 2.36 -1.54
CA LYS A 90 34.51 2.16 -0.15
C LYS A 90 35.37 0.91 -0.01
N GLU A 91 34.94 -0.21 -0.59
CA GLU A 91 35.71 -1.46 -0.60
C GLU A 91 37.09 -1.24 -1.23
N LYS A 92 37.13 -0.66 -2.44
CA LYS A 92 38.39 -0.40 -3.15
C LYS A 92 39.34 0.49 -2.34
N ALA A 93 38.82 1.52 -1.67
CA ALA A 93 39.62 2.40 -0.81
C ALA A 93 40.17 1.66 0.42
N ALA A 94 39.34 0.84 1.07
CA ALA A 94 39.74 0.04 2.23
C ALA A 94 40.80 -1.00 1.86
N VAL A 95 40.61 -1.73 0.74
CA VAL A 95 41.56 -2.71 0.22
C VAL A 95 42.89 -2.07 -0.17
N SER A 96 42.86 -0.92 -0.85
CA SER A 96 44.08 -0.18 -1.21
C SER A 96 44.88 0.22 0.04
N ARG A 97 44.19 0.72 1.07
CA ARG A 97 44.83 1.06 2.36
C ARG A 97 45.44 -0.16 3.03
N ALA A 98 44.71 -1.26 3.10
CA ALA A 98 45.18 -2.52 3.69
C ALA A 98 46.38 -3.09 2.95
N ASN A 99 46.39 -3.04 1.60
CA ASN A 99 47.53 -3.48 0.79
C ASN A 99 48.78 -2.65 1.06
N LYS A 100 48.65 -1.32 1.16
CA LYS A 100 49.79 -0.45 1.51
C LYS A 100 50.37 -0.79 2.88
N GLN A 101 49.52 -1.07 3.86
CA GLN A 101 49.94 -1.50 5.20
C GLN A 101 50.60 -2.88 5.17
N ARG A 102 50.06 -3.82 4.38
CA ARG A 102 50.66 -5.13 4.18
C ARG A 102 52.06 -5.02 3.57
N GLU A 103 52.23 -4.24 2.51
CA GLU A 103 53.53 -4.03 1.85
C GLU A 103 54.56 -3.43 2.82
N GLN A 104 54.14 -2.47 3.66
CA GLN A 104 55.00 -1.90 4.70
C GLN A 104 55.44 -2.96 5.72
N LEU A 105 54.51 -3.80 6.19
CA LEU A 105 54.82 -4.89 7.12
C LEU A 105 55.71 -5.96 6.50
N GLU A 106 55.50 -6.30 5.22
CA GLU A 106 56.35 -7.25 4.49
C GLU A 106 57.80 -6.75 4.38
N GLN A 107 57.99 -5.45 4.11
CA GLN A 107 59.30 -4.81 4.09
C GLN A 107 59.95 -4.77 5.49
N GLU A 108 59.19 -4.42 6.53
CA GLU A 108 59.69 -4.42 7.90
C GLU A 108 60.13 -5.82 8.35
N ILE A 109 59.35 -6.86 8.03
CA ILE A 109 59.71 -8.26 8.30
C ILE A 109 60.99 -8.65 7.56
N GLN A 110 61.16 -8.23 6.29
CA GLN A 110 62.35 -8.54 5.52
C GLN A 110 63.61 -7.88 6.13
N GLU A 111 63.52 -6.62 6.54
CA GLU A 111 64.63 -5.91 7.17
C GLU A 111 64.99 -6.54 8.53
N LEU A 112 63.99 -6.88 9.34
CA LEU A 112 64.20 -7.59 10.61
C LEU A 112 64.87 -8.96 10.41
N ARG A 113 64.47 -9.72 9.39
CA ARG A 113 65.11 -11.01 9.05
C ARG A 113 66.57 -10.83 8.63
N LYS A 114 66.87 -9.83 7.80
CA LYS A 114 68.23 -9.52 7.37
C LYS A 114 69.13 -9.18 8.56
N ARG A 115 68.65 -8.29 9.43
CA ARG A 115 69.37 -7.83 10.63
C ARG A 115 69.59 -8.95 11.65
N LYS A 116 68.61 -9.84 11.80
CA LYS A 116 68.77 -11.07 12.60
C LYS A 116 69.92 -11.93 12.05
N ALA A 117 69.98 -12.16 10.74
CA ALA A 117 71.05 -12.94 10.13
C ALA A 117 72.43 -12.26 10.29
N GLU A 118 72.50 -10.93 10.19
CA GLU A 118 73.72 -10.16 10.48
C GLU A 118 74.16 -10.31 11.94
N MET A 119 73.22 -10.31 12.90
CA MET A 119 73.53 -10.57 14.32
C MET A 119 74.08 -11.98 14.55
N GLU A 120 73.48 -12.99 13.92
CA GLU A 120 73.93 -14.39 14.00
C GLU A 120 75.38 -14.51 13.50
N GLN A 121 75.69 -13.92 12.33
CA GLN A 121 77.06 -13.90 11.79
C GLN A 121 78.04 -13.12 12.68
N LEU A 122 77.63 -11.98 13.25
CA LEU A 122 78.50 -11.20 14.14
C LEU A 122 78.80 -11.96 15.44
N SER A 123 77.89 -12.82 15.91
CA SER A 123 78.06 -13.61 17.12
C SER A 123 79.05 -14.77 16.96
N GLU A 124 79.23 -15.26 15.73
CA GLU A 124 80.15 -16.34 15.38
C GLU A 124 81.56 -15.83 15.01
N THR A 125 81.75 -14.51 14.90
CA THR A 125 83.04 -13.95 14.47
C THR A 125 84.09 -13.99 15.58
N GLU A 126 85.32 -14.39 15.23
CA GLU A 126 86.48 -14.32 16.13
C GLU A 126 87.15 -12.93 16.15
N ASP A 127 86.82 -12.05 15.19
CA ASP A 127 87.34 -10.67 15.13
C ASP A 127 86.62 -9.75 16.13
N HIS A 128 87.23 -9.59 17.29
CA HIS A 128 86.71 -8.75 18.37
C HIS A 128 86.59 -7.25 18.02
N ILE A 129 87.42 -6.73 17.09
CA ILE A 129 87.36 -5.33 16.69
C ILE A 129 86.15 -5.10 15.78
N HIS A 130 85.94 -5.99 14.80
CA HIS A 130 84.78 -5.94 13.92
C HIS A 130 83.47 -6.09 14.68
N LEU A 131 83.42 -6.98 15.69
CA LEU A 131 82.26 -7.11 16.57
C LEU A 131 81.93 -5.78 17.26
N LEU A 132 82.91 -5.15 17.90
CA LEU A 132 82.72 -3.89 18.62
C LEU A 132 82.32 -2.73 17.69
N GLN A 133 82.88 -2.66 16.49
CA GLN A 133 82.55 -1.62 15.50
C GLN A 133 81.13 -1.78 14.93
N SER A 134 80.70 -3.01 14.68
CA SER A 134 79.44 -3.30 13.98
C SER A 134 78.24 -3.46 14.93
N PHE A 135 78.46 -3.78 16.22
CA PHE A 135 77.40 -4.07 17.20
C PHE A 135 76.30 -3.00 17.26
N GLN A 136 76.70 -1.73 17.35
CA GLN A 136 75.78 -0.60 17.51
C GLN A 136 74.93 -0.37 16.25
N SER A 137 75.50 -0.66 15.08
CA SER A 137 74.84 -0.56 13.78
C SER A 137 73.86 -1.69 13.51
N VAL A 138 73.89 -2.80 14.26
CA VAL A 138 72.97 -3.94 14.07
C VAL A 138 71.87 -3.96 15.15
N CYS A 139 72.15 -3.46 16.37
CA CYS A 139 71.18 -3.48 17.47
C CYS A 139 70.12 -2.35 17.43
N THR A 140 70.24 -1.37 16.54
CA THR A 140 69.24 -0.31 16.38
C THR A 140 67.99 -0.84 15.67
N LEU A 141 66.83 -0.83 16.34
CA LEU A 141 65.54 -1.24 15.77
C LEU A 141 64.78 -0.05 15.16
N PRO A 142 64.09 -0.23 14.02
CA PRO A 142 63.11 0.74 13.53
C PRO A 142 61.95 0.92 14.52
N ALA A 143 61.37 2.12 14.58
CA ALA A 143 60.18 2.37 15.39
C ALA A 143 58.97 1.67 14.77
N ALA A 144 58.37 0.71 15.49
CA ALA A 144 57.15 0.05 15.07
C ALA A 144 55.98 1.05 15.02
N GLN A 145 55.43 1.29 13.83
CA GLN A 145 54.21 2.08 13.67
C GLN A 145 52.99 1.19 13.89
N GLN A 146 52.23 1.44 14.95
CA GLN A 146 50.91 0.84 15.17
C GLN A 146 49.95 1.37 14.08
N LEU A 147 49.65 0.55 13.07
CA LEU A 147 48.89 0.96 11.87
C LEU A 147 47.43 0.47 11.84
N PHE A 148 46.95 -0.22 12.88
CA PHE A 148 45.65 -0.88 12.86
C PHE A 148 44.49 -0.01 13.38
N ASP A 149 44.43 1.27 13.01
CA ASP A 149 43.30 2.11 13.36
C ASP A 149 42.33 2.26 12.19
N ASN A 150 41.19 1.58 12.34
CA ASN A 150 39.92 1.79 11.64
C ASN A 150 39.84 1.28 10.18
N ILE A 151 39.65 -0.04 10.05
CA ILE A 151 38.87 -0.59 8.95
C ILE A 151 37.40 -0.22 9.24
N ASP A 152 37.04 0.94 8.73
CA ASP A 152 35.79 1.66 8.96
C ASP A 152 34.53 0.80 8.71
N ASN A 153 33.65 0.71 9.72
CA ASN A 153 32.36 -0.03 9.71
C ASN A 153 31.22 0.74 9.01
N SER A 154 31.55 1.72 8.17
CA SER A 154 30.61 2.70 7.59
C SER A 154 29.67 2.16 6.49
N PHE A 155 29.55 0.84 6.35
CA PHE A 155 28.54 0.19 5.51
C PHE A 155 27.16 0.12 6.18
N TRP A 156 27.11 0.13 7.51
CA TRP A 156 25.86 0.02 8.28
C TRP A 156 24.85 1.14 7.98
N THR A 157 25.32 2.35 7.68
CA THR A 157 24.46 3.52 7.44
C THR A 157 23.68 3.47 6.13
N LEU A 158 24.21 2.82 5.08
CA LEU A 158 23.54 2.71 3.78
C LEU A 158 22.34 1.77 3.84
N ARG A 159 22.49 0.64 4.55
CA ARG A 159 21.40 -0.33 4.74
C ARG A 159 20.19 0.31 5.43
N GLU A 160 20.44 1.09 6.48
CA GLU A 160 19.39 1.76 7.24
C GLU A 160 18.62 2.79 6.39
N ALA A 161 19.34 3.58 5.58
CA ALA A 161 18.73 4.54 4.68
C ALA A 161 17.80 3.88 3.63
N VAL A 162 18.25 2.76 3.03
CA VAL A 162 17.44 1.99 2.07
C VAL A 162 16.22 1.36 2.75
N SER A 163 16.36 0.86 3.98
CA SER A 163 15.23 0.31 4.75
C SER A 163 14.19 1.38 5.04
N ARG A 164 14.61 2.57 5.46
CA ARG A 164 13.70 3.70 5.70
C ARG A 164 12.95 4.13 4.43
N LEU A 165 13.61 4.12 3.27
CA LEU A 165 12.95 4.40 1.98
C LEU A 165 11.86 3.37 1.67
N LYS A 166 12.16 2.08 1.84
CA LYS A 166 11.19 0.98 1.67
C LYS A 166 9.98 1.18 2.58
N ASP A 167 10.22 1.38 3.87
CA ASP A 167 9.16 1.49 4.87
C ASP A 167 8.28 2.73 4.62
N HIS A 168 8.87 3.83 4.14
CA HIS A 168 8.13 5.02 3.76
C HIS A 168 7.22 4.78 2.54
N LEU A 169 7.71 4.10 1.51
CA LEU A 169 6.92 3.77 0.31
C LEU A 169 5.75 2.81 0.65
N GLU A 170 6.02 1.76 1.43
CA GLU A 170 5.00 0.80 1.84
C GLU A 170 3.96 1.44 2.78
N GLY A 171 4.40 2.24 3.75
CA GLY A 171 3.53 2.94 4.67
C GLY A 171 2.62 3.95 3.97
N PHE A 172 3.18 4.74 3.05
CA PHE A 172 2.42 5.68 2.23
C PHE A 172 1.35 4.97 1.39
N TRP A 173 1.73 3.92 0.67
CA TRP A 173 0.79 3.19 -0.19
C TRP A 173 -0.35 2.54 0.60
N LYS A 174 -0.07 2.04 1.81
CA LYS A 174 -1.09 1.47 2.70
C LYS A 174 -2.19 2.49 3.00
N VAL A 175 -1.83 3.73 3.36
CA VAL A 175 -2.79 4.79 3.68
C VAL A 175 -3.61 5.20 2.46
N GLU A 176 -2.95 5.42 1.32
CA GLU A 176 -3.64 5.87 0.10
C GLU A 176 -4.55 4.78 -0.49
N LEU A 177 -4.12 3.51 -0.44
CA LEU A 177 -4.96 2.39 -0.86
C LEU A 177 -6.20 2.24 0.02
N MET A 178 -6.08 2.51 1.33
CA MET A 178 -7.23 2.49 2.24
C MET A 178 -8.25 3.57 1.87
N LYS A 179 -7.82 4.81 1.60
CA LYS A 179 -8.71 5.89 1.14
C LYS A 179 -9.40 5.55 -0.17
N ALA A 180 -8.65 5.00 -1.13
CA ALA A 180 -9.19 4.62 -2.43
C ALA A 180 -10.19 3.45 -2.35
N THR A 181 -9.98 2.51 -1.42
CA THR A 181 -10.88 1.35 -1.25
C THR A 181 -12.20 1.74 -0.60
N ILE A 182 -12.20 2.68 0.36
CA ILE A 182 -13.42 3.21 0.98
C ILE A 182 -14.25 4.02 -0.04
N ALA A 183 -13.60 4.67 -1.00
CA ALA A 183 -14.28 5.38 -2.07
C ALA A 183 -15.03 4.47 -3.05
N VAL A 184 -14.70 3.17 -3.09
CA VAL A 184 -15.44 2.17 -3.88
C VAL A 184 -16.57 1.64 -3.00
N ASP A 185 -17.81 1.90 -3.40
CA ASP A 185 -19.07 1.61 -2.68
C ASP A 185 -19.05 0.37 -1.75
N VAL A 186 -18.62 0.56 -0.50
CA VAL A 186 -18.66 -0.47 0.55
C VAL A 186 -20.00 -0.35 1.24
N THR A 187 -20.90 -1.30 1.00
CA THR A 187 -22.17 -1.40 1.75
C THR A 187 -21.96 -2.20 3.02
N LEU A 188 -22.37 -1.74 4.18
CA LEU A 188 -22.36 -2.46 5.46
C LEU A 188 -23.22 -3.73 5.41
N ASP A 189 -22.76 -4.80 6.06
CA ASP A 189 -23.43 -6.10 6.16
C ASP A 189 -24.36 -6.13 7.39
N PRO A 190 -25.69 -6.01 7.23
CA PRO A 190 -26.64 -5.94 8.35
C PRO A 190 -26.67 -7.20 9.21
N ASP A 191 -26.24 -8.33 8.63
CA ASP A 191 -26.12 -9.60 9.34
C ASP A 191 -25.00 -9.58 10.38
N THR A 192 -24.04 -8.67 10.25
CA THR A 192 -22.87 -8.55 11.15
C THR A 192 -23.04 -7.43 12.17
N ALA A 193 -23.90 -6.45 11.89
CA ALA A 193 -24.08 -5.25 12.70
C ALA A 193 -24.55 -5.57 14.12
N HIS A 194 -23.88 -4.97 15.10
CA HIS A 194 -24.28 -5.02 16.50
C HIS A 194 -25.71 -4.46 16.67
N PRO A 195 -26.54 -5.03 17.56
CA PRO A 195 -27.94 -4.61 17.73
C PRO A 195 -28.15 -3.14 18.11
N GLU A 196 -27.13 -2.45 18.61
CA GLU A 196 -27.18 -1.02 18.95
C GLU A 196 -26.76 -0.10 17.79
N LEU A 197 -26.46 -0.65 16.60
CA LEU A 197 -26.15 0.14 15.40
C LEU A 197 -27.36 0.25 14.48
N ILE A 198 -27.70 1.47 14.09
CA ILE A 198 -28.72 1.78 13.07
C ILE A 198 -28.00 1.96 11.74
N LEU A 199 -28.28 1.10 10.76
CA LEU A 199 -27.76 1.23 9.41
C LEU A 199 -28.72 2.07 8.56
N THR A 200 -28.19 2.89 7.65
CA THR A 200 -29.00 3.57 6.63
C THR A 200 -29.56 2.57 5.63
N GLU A 201 -30.68 2.93 4.98
CA GLU A 201 -31.37 2.05 4.01
C GLU A 201 -30.48 1.69 2.81
N ASP A 202 -29.60 2.59 2.40
CA ASP A 202 -28.59 2.35 1.36
C ASP A 202 -27.40 1.51 1.83
N GLY A 203 -27.35 1.19 3.13
CA GLY A 203 -26.29 0.40 3.75
C GLY A 203 -24.93 1.11 3.80
N LYS A 204 -24.84 2.42 3.60
CA LYS A 204 -23.53 3.11 3.54
C LYS A 204 -23.07 3.72 4.86
N GLU A 205 -23.98 3.98 5.78
CA GLU A 205 -23.67 4.58 7.09
C GLU A 205 -24.19 3.72 8.24
N ALA A 206 -23.50 3.76 9.37
CA ALA A 206 -23.96 3.25 10.65
C ALA A 206 -24.00 4.40 11.66
N ARG A 207 -25.00 4.40 12.55
CA ARG A 207 -25.13 5.38 13.64
C ARG A 207 -25.41 4.65 14.95
N PRO A 208 -24.90 5.14 16.09
CA PRO A 208 -25.28 4.62 17.39
C PRO A 208 -26.78 4.82 17.63
N GLY A 209 -27.47 3.75 18.01
CA GLY A 209 -28.85 3.78 18.47
C GLY A 209 -28.93 3.80 19.99
N ASP A 210 -29.91 4.51 20.54
CA ASP A 210 -30.09 4.63 21.99
C ASP A 210 -30.54 3.31 22.67
N LYS A 211 -30.95 2.31 21.89
CA LYS A 211 -31.49 1.04 22.36
C LYS A 211 -31.08 -0.11 21.45
N ARG A 212 -30.91 -1.30 22.05
CA ARG A 212 -30.78 -2.56 21.30
C ARG A 212 -32.00 -2.79 20.41
N GLN A 213 -31.76 -2.93 19.11
CA GLN A 213 -32.76 -3.32 18.13
C GLN A 213 -33.10 -4.80 18.26
N PRO A 214 -34.37 -5.19 18.03
CA PRO A 214 -34.81 -6.58 18.04
C PRO A 214 -34.43 -7.27 16.72
N LEU A 215 -33.13 -7.38 16.44
CA LEU A 215 -32.63 -8.04 15.24
C LEU A 215 -32.56 -9.56 15.44
N PRO A 216 -32.79 -10.36 14.38
CA PRO A 216 -32.62 -11.80 14.46
C PRO A 216 -31.19 -12.16 14.84
N ASP A 217 -31.05 -13.03 15.85
CA ASP A 217 -29.76 -13.57 16.23
C ASP A 217 -29.20 -14.46 15.10
N ASN A 218 -27.92 -14.30 14.80
CA ASN A 218 -27.24 -15.08 13.79
C ASN A 218 -25.74 -15.19 14.15
N ARG A 219 -25.09 -16.27 13.67
CA ARG A 219 -23.66 -16.55 13.98
C ARG A 219 -22.66 -15.54 13.38
N LYS A 220 -23.13 -14.55 12.63
CA LYS A 220 -22.32 -13.48 12.02
C LYS A 220 -22.39 -12.17 12.78
N ARG A 221 -23.41 -11.99 13.63
CA ARG A 221 -23.68 -10.77 14.39
C ARG A 221 -22.68 -10.60 15.54
N PHE A 222 -22.15 -9.40 15.70
CA PHE A 222 -21.35 -9.06 16.87
C PHE A 222 -22.27 -8.70 18.03
N ASP A 223 -22.13 -9.41 19.16
CA ASP A 223 -22.87 -9.11 20.39
C ASP A 223 -22.08 -8.26 21.39
N GLN A 224 -20.74 -8.39 21.37
CA GLN A 224 -19.74 -7.49 21.94
C GLN A 224 -18.39 -7.77 21.23
N PRO A 225 -17.63 -6.75 20.76
CA PRO A 225 -17.88 -5.30 20.87
C PRO A 225 -18.87 -4.76 19.82
N ILE A 226 -19.24 -3.46 19.92
CA ILE A 226 -20.18 -2.77 19.00
C ILE A 226 -19.51 -2.55 17.63
N PHE A 227 -19.77 -3.42 16.66
CA PHE A 227 -19.16 -3.38 15.33
C PHE A 227 -20.13 -3.76 14.22
N VAL A 228 -19.79 -3.39 12.98
CA VAL A 228 -20.40 -3.88 11.73
C VAL A 228 -19.30 -4.10 10.68
N LEU A 229 -19.45 -5.13 9.84
CA LEU A 229 -18.54 -5.38 8.71
C LEU A 229 -19.05 -4.73 7.44
N GLY A 230 -18.14 -4.25 6.59
CA GLY A 230 -18.42 -3.96 5.19
C GLY A 230 -18.66 -5.23 4.35
N ARG A 231 -19.64 -5.17 3.45
CA ARG A 231 -19.98 -6.13 2.40
C ARG A 231 -19.45 -5.58 1.07
N GLY A 232 -18.57 -6.35 0.43
CA GLY A 232 -17.92 -5.93 -0.80
C GLY A 232 -16.62 -5.17 -0.54
N GLY A 233 -15.53 -5.79 -0.96
CA GLY A 233 -14.21 -5.19 -0.97
C GLY A 233 -13.34 -6.08 -1.85
N VAL A 234 -12.60 -5.48 -2.77
CA VAL A 234 -11.68 -6.19 -3.66
C VAL A 234 -10.82 -7.14 -2.82
N GLN A 235 -10.76 -8.42 -3.21
CA GLN A 235 -9.97 -9.42 -2.50
C GLN A 235 -8.48 -9.15 -2.72
N LEU A 236 -7.92 -8.21 -1.96
CA LEU A 236 -6.49 -7.98 -1.90
C LEU A 236 -5.85 -9.18 -1.20
N ARG A 237 -4.99 -9.87 -1.95
CA ARG A 237 -4.19 -10.98 -1.45
C ARG A 237 -3.37 -10.50 -0.25
N GLU A 238 -3.67 -11.14 0.87
CA GLU A 238 -2.99 -11.19 2.16
C GLU A 238 -1.52 -10.78 2.14
N THR A 239 -1.16 -9.67 2.80
CA THR A 239 0.20 -9.48 3.33
C THR A 239 0.18 -8.61 4.60
N LEU A 240 0.24 -9.32 5.73
CA LEU A 240 0.88 -9.00 7.02
C LEU A 240 0.27 -7.97 7.99
N LEU A 241 -0.06 -8.53 9.15
CA LEU A 241 -0.47 -7.95 10.44
C LEU A 241 0.72 -7.36 11.21
N GLY A 242 0.44 -6.37 12.07
CA GLY A 242 1.32 -5.92 13.15
C GLY A 242 0.76 -4.66 13.80
N GLY A 243 0.27 -4.80 15.04
CA GLY A 243 -0.61 -3.83 15.71
C GLY A 243 0.04 -2.59 16.32
N GLY A 244 -0.82 -1.72 16.84
CA GLY A 244 -0.46 -0.55 17.64
C GLY A 244 -1.72 0.18 18.10
N GLY A 245 -2.13 -0.10 19.34
CA GLY A 245 -3.29 0.52 19.97
C GLY A 245 -3.08 2.01 20.26
N GLY A 246 -4.19 2.73 20.34
CA GLY A 246 -4.30 4.10 20.85
C GLY A 246 -5.66 4.68 20.50
N GLU A 247 -6.45 4.99 21.52
CA GLU A 247 -7.77 5.63 21.46
C GLU A 247 -7.77 6.88 20.58
N GLU A 248 -8.59 6.85 19.54
CA GLU A 248 -9.28 7.90 18.80
C GLU A 248 -10.02 7.15 17.68
N ASP A 249 -11.19 7.61 17.23
CA ASP A 249 -12.06 6.95 16.24
C ASP A 249 -11.27 6.33 15.06
N LYS A 250 -10.85 5.07 15.22
CA LYS A 250 -9.87 4.41 14.36
C LYS A 250 -10.55 3.29 13.62
N LEU A 251 -10.62 3.47 12.30
CA LEU A 251 -10.88 2.42 11.34
C LEU A 251 -9.71 1.42 11.37
N GLU A 252 -9.85 0.33 12.12
CA GLU A 252 -8.87 -0.75 12.20
C GLU A 252 -9.30 -1.98 11.39
N ILE A 253 -8.41 -2.51 10.55
CA ILE A 253 -8.62 -3.80 9.89
C ILE A 253 -8.18 -4.89 10.87
N TRP A 254 -9.15 -5.64 11.40
CA TRP A 254 -8.88 -6.80 12.26
C TRP A 254 -9.04 -8.14 11.51
N SER A 255 -8.16 -9.09 11.81
CA SER A 255 -8.39 -10.52 11.53
C SER A 255 -8.32 -11.30 12.84
N HIS A 256 -9.44 -11.87 13.29
CA HIS A 256 -9.47 -12.66 14.51
C HIS A 256 -8.92 -14.09 14.24
N PRO A 257 -7.97 -14.63 15.03
CA PRO A 257 -7.31 -15.92 14.74
C PRO A 257 -8.23 -17.15 14.68
N SER A 258 -9.45 -17.05 15.22
CA SER A 258 -10.43 -18.15 15.28
C SER A 258 -11.60 -17.98 14.31
N SER A 259 -11.64 -16.91 13.52
CA SER A 259 -12.70 -16.67 12.55
C SER A 259 -12.07 -16.50 11.19
N GLN A 260 -12.41 -17.36 10.22
CA GLN A 260 -12.01 -17.24 8.80
C GLN A 260 -12.58 -15.97 8.12
N ARG A 261 -12.78 -14.88 8.86
CA ARG A 261 -13.56 -13.72 8.44
C ARG A 261 -12.64 -12.51 8.38
N LYS A 262 -12.49 -11.99 7.16
CA LYS A 262 -11.77 -10.76 6.82
C LYS A 262 -12.82 -9.71 6.47
N GLY A 263 -12.78 -8.53 7.09
CA GLY A 263 -13.72 -7.45 6.84
C GLY A 263 -13.22 -6.12 7.41
N VAL A 264 -13.69 -5.02 6.82
CA VAL A 264 -13.46 -3.66 7.32
C VAL A 264 -14.44 -3.40 8.45
N VAL A 265 -13.93 -2.98 9.62
CA VAL A 265 -14.75 -2.57 10.76
C VAL A 265 -14.94 -1.06 10.69
N ILE A 266 -16.18 -0.61 10.69
CA ILE A 266 -16.55 0.81 10.79
C ILE A 266 -17.17 1.00 12.18
N VAL A 267 -16.55 1.84 13.02
CA VAL A 267 -17.10 2.33 14.29
C VAL A 267 -17.54 3.77 14.06
#